data_AF-A0A0M2U1L4-F1
#
_entry.id   AF-A0A0M2U1L4-F1
#
_cell.length_a   1.000
_cell.length_b   1.000
_cell.length_c   1.000
_cell.angle_alpha   90.00
_cell.angle_beta   90.00
_cell.angle_gamma   90.00
#
_symmetry.space_group_name_H-M   'P 1'
#
loop_
_entity.id
_entity.type
_entity.pdbx_description
1 polymer ?
#
loop_
_entity_poly.entity_id
_entity_poly.type
_entity_poly.pdbx_seq_one_letter_code
_entity_poly.pdbx_strand_id
1 'polypeptide(L)'
;MKSLKMLSLVFCAVLLAWFGNYSFPAFADSSASGYPGLREPIDEKHWVYDELADFKQRIYPVVGRDSKYSGISEDDKNIIRNYVLNDEYLDQPIKVKYWAVILNAVLKLPDENKNSILRMYVYDLATGDEITREDAVGGMVKLLTIKPYLKGSSTAEQLEPAKALKDLQDLSDRQDTLVRIAYGEGLVDSKTIEYFRPKERLTVAEAISMLYRVVTKYNITYDITGENDTQKPDISIDGSTQENWVDTELRNYRERLQRKFVKLKTAESILLDGRNGNDESLLNQAVTVEKWSEVLKQVLEIEDEAVVHSYTSGLVVGETVPRDVAVAGMVKLLHYTGMVKGRDASERERLQATAAFTDYTDAFDTSKLAIAYHEGLVKGYPDRTFRPKQALTNGEALILMLNIIDSNM
;
A
#
# COMPACT_ATOMS: atom_id res chain seq x y z
N MET A 1 -56.42 67.41 -24.23
CA MET A 1 -55.03 67.37 -23.75
C MET A 1 -54.23 66.40 -24.63
N LYS A 2 -53.40 67.00 -25.49
CA LYS A 2 -52.26 66.50 -26.28
C LYS A 2 -52.07 64.98 -26.47
N SER A 3 -52.38 64.52 -27.68
CA SER A 3 -51.47 63.68 -28.49
C SER A 3 -50.69 64.61 -29.43
N LEU A 4 -49.42 64.30 -29.76
CA LEU A 4 -48.75 64.53 -31.06
C LEU A 4 -47.22 64.42 -30.93
N LYS A 5 -46.64 63.61 -31.84
CA LYS A 5 -45.46 63.88 -32.71
C LYS A 5 -44.09 64.16 -32.06
N MET A 6 -42.95 63.83 -32.66
CA MET A 6 -42.52 63.03 -33.82
C MET A 6 -40.98 63.13 -33.83
N LEU A 7 -40.30 62.11 -34.36
CA LEU A 7 -39.01 62.18 -35.11
C LEU A 7 -37.78 62.86 -34.48
N SER A 8 -36.65 62.13 -34.39
CA SER A 8 -35.56 62.24 -35.39
C SER A 8 -34.35 61.32 -35.08
N LEU A 9 -33.69 60.85 -36.16
CA LEU A 9 -32.29 60.39 -36.31
C LEU A 9 -31.88 59.12 -35.54
N VAL A 10 -31.67 57.94 -36.16
CA VAL A 10 -30.69 57.53 -37.20
C VAL A 10 -29.23 57.87 -36.82
N PHE A 11 -28.46 56.86 -36.39
CA PHE A 11 -27.07 56.50 -36.78
C PHE A 11 -26.57 55.33 -35.90
N CYS A 12 -26.36 54.13 -36.47
CA CYS A 12 -25.06 53.46 -36.77
C CYS A 12 -24.19 53.11 -35.53
N ALA A 13 -23.61 51.92 -35.35
CA ALA A 13 -23.18 50.83 -36.26
C ALA A 13 -23.20 49.48 -35.47
N VAL A 14 -23.61 48.31 -35.96
CA VAL A 14 -23.23 47.48 -37.12
C VAL A 14 -21.75 47.05 -37.13
N LEU A 15 -21.57 45.78 -36.77
CA LEU A 15 -20.64 44.76 -37.31
C LEU A 15 -19.77 45.22 -38.50
N LEU A 16 -18.45 45.03 -38.39
CA LEU A 16 -17.63 44.24 -39.32
C LEU A 16 -16.13 44.37 -39.00
N ALA A 17 -15.43 43.25 -39.27
CA ALA A 17 -13.98 43.04 -39.38
C ALA A 17 -13.40 42.24 -38.18
N TRP A 18 -12.85 41.04 -38.35
CA TRP A 18 -12.34 40.44 -39.58
C TRP A 18 -12.11 38.93 -39.39
N PHE A 19 -12.69 38.12 -40.28
CA PHE A 19 -12.13 36.83 -40.68
C PHE A 19 -10.94 37.10 -41.62
N GLY A 20 -9.83 36.39 -41.44
CA GLY A 20 -8.69 36.36 -42.34
C GLY A 20 -7.60 35.44 -41.77
N ASN A 21 -7.71 34.13 -42.00
CA ASN A 21 -6.97 33.38 -43.02
C ASN A 21 -5.45 33.46 -42.92
N TYR A 22 -4.88 32.30 -42.58
CA TYR A 22 -3.69 31.67 -43.16
C TYR A 22 -2.53 32.58 -43.61
N SER A 23 -1.40 32.46 -42.91
CA SER A 23 -0.10 32.17 -43.52
C SER A 23 0.90 31.70 -42.47
N PHE A 24 1.46 30.52 -42.71
CA PHE A 24 2.63 29.96 -42.03
C PHE A 24 3.82 30.92 -42.08
N PRO A 25 4.75 30.84 -41.11
CA PRO A 25 6.17 30.88 -41.41
C PRO A 25 6.66 29.44 -41.58
N ALA A 26 6.85 29.04 -42.84
CA ALA A 26 7.71 27.92 -43.20
C ALA A 26 9.16 28.41 -43.13
N PHE A 27 9.98 27.85 -42.25
CA PHE A 27 11.44 27.76 -42.30
C PHE A 27 11.82 26.83 -41.14
N ALA A 28 12.62 25.78 -41.26
CA ALA A 28 13.18 25.07 -42.38
C ALA A 28 13.54 23.68 -41.83
N ASP A 29 13.52 22.70 -42.72
CA ASP A 29 14.13 21.40 -42.51
C ASP A 29 15.63 21.60 -42.20
N SER A 30 16.08 21.12 -41.04
CA SER A 30 17.50 20.81 -40.83
C SER A 30 17.60 19.46 -40.13
N SER A 31 17.58 18.42 -40.95
CA SER A 31 18.27 17.18 -40.67
C SER A 31 19.64 17.39 -40.00
N ALA A 32 19.94 16.46 -39.08
CA ALA A 32 21.26 16.08 -38.60
C ALA A 32 22.08 17.13 -37.80
N SER A 33 22.00 17.02 -36.47
CA SER A 33 23.20 16.98 -35.65
C SER A 33 22.94 16.14 -34.40
N GLY A 34 23.60 14.99 -34.32
CA GLY A 34 23.39 13.99 -33.29
C GLY A 34 23.78 14.49 -31.89
N TYR A 35 22.95 14.15 -30.92
CA TYR A 35 23.40 13.87 -29.57
C TYR A 35 23.13 12.38 -29.31
N PRO A 36 24.18 11.57 -29.05
CA PRO A 36 24.02 10.17 -28.74
C PRO A 36 23.27 10.02 -27.42
N GLY A 37 22.39 9.02 -27.37
CA GLY A 37 21.51 8.76 -26.24
C GLY A 37 22.27 8.65 -24.92
N LEU A 38 21.83 9.45 -23.96
CA LEU A 38 21.80 9.05 -22.57
C LEU A 38 20.31 8.98 -22.20
N ARG A 39 19.71 7.80 -22.41
CA ARG A 39 18.61 7.40 -21.54
C ARG A 39 19.23 7.38 -20.14
N GLU A 40 18.86 8.33 -19.29
CA GLU A 40 19.03 8.11 -17.86
C GLU A 40 18.33 6.78 -17.53
N PRO A 41 18.99 5.84 -16.85
CA PRO A 41 18.32 4.63 -16.42
C PRO A 41 17.21 5.07 -15.46
N ILE A 42 15.97 4.74 -15.80
CA ILE A 42 14.90 4.73 -14.81
C ILE A 42 15.36 3.66 -13.82
N ASP A 43 15.89 4.10 -12.69
CA ASP A 43 16.24 3.23 -11.57
C ASP A 43 14.93 2.71 -10.99
N GLU A 44 14.36 1.68 -11.64
CA GLU A 44 13.14 1.03 -11.17
C GLU A 44 13.47 0.39 -9.82
N LYS A 45 13.06 1.09 -8.77
CA LYS A 45 13.19 0.66 -7.38
C LYS A 45 12.69 -0.79 -7.25
N HIS A 46 13.56 -1.68 -6.77
CA HIS A 46 13.25 -3.10 -6.60
C HIS A 46 11.97 -3.29 -5.75
N TRP A 47 11.12 -4.25 -6.11
CA TRP A 47 9.76 -4.38 -5.55
C TRP A 47 9.71 -4.56 -4.02
N VAL A 48 10.76 -5.13 -3.43
CA VAL A 48 10.87 -5.35 -1.97
C VAL A 48 11.42 -4.15 -1.22
N TYR A 49 11.84 -3.07 -1.90
CA TYR A 49 12.65 -2.03 -1.27
C TYR A 49 11.98 -1.37 -0.07
N ASP A 50 10.67 -1.11 -0.13
CA ASP A 50 9.93 -0.52 0.99
C ASP A 50 9.86 -1.48 2.18
N GLU A 51 9.56 -2.77 1.93
CA GLU A 51 9.57 -3.81 2.95
C GLU A 51 10.98 -4.01 3.55
N LEU A 52 12.04 -3.92 2.73
CA LEU A 52 13.44 -4.00 3.15
C LEU A 52 13.86 -2.84 4.03
N ALA A 53 13.49 -1.61 3.68
CA ALA A 53 13.80 -0.43 4.47
C ALA A 53 13.19 -0.54 5.89
N ASP A 54 11.92 -0.91 5.97
CA ASP A 54 11.22 -1.11 7.24
C ASP A 54 11.75 -2.32 8.01
N PHE A 55 12.07 -3.42 7.31
CA PHE A 55 12.65 -4.60 7.92
C PHE A 55 14.02 -4.30 8.55
N LYS A 56 14.92 -3.60 7.83
CA LYS A 56 16.23 -3.13 8.32
C LYS A 56 16.09 -2.38 9.64
N GLN A 57 15.11 -1.48 9.76
CA GLN A 57 14.87 -0.73 10.99
C GLN A 57 14.43 -1.64 12.14
N ARG A 58 13.51 -2.57 11.87
CA ARG A 58 12.95 -3.47 12.89
C ARG A 58 14.00 -4.42 13.49
N ILE A 59 14.91 -4.92 12.67
CA ILE A 59 15.97 -5.85 13.13
C ILE A 59 17.26 -5.13 13.52
N TYR A 60 17.34 -3.80 13.36
CA TYR A 60 18.52 -3.02 13.74
C TYR A 60 19.02 -3.30 15.16
N PRO A 61 18.16 -3.44 16.20
CA PRO A 61 18.65 -3.76 17.54
C PRO A 61 19.42 -5.09 17.62
N VAL A 62 19.22 -6.00 16.67
CA VAL A 62 19.88 -7.31 16.59
C VAL A 62 21.13 -7.30 15.71
N VAL A 63 21.09 -6.60 14.57
CA VAL A 63 22.15 -6.69 13.54
C VAL A 63 22.89 -5.39 13.26
N GLY A 64 22.48 -4.28 13.89
CA GLY A 64 23.14 -2.98 13.80
C GLY A 64 24.62 -3.07 14.20
N ARG A 65 25.47 -2.19 13.67
CA ARG A 65 26.92 -2.22 13.94
C ARG A 65 27.25 -1.96 15.42
N ASP A 66 26.38 -1.26 16.11
CA ASP A 66 26.43 -0.95 17.54
C ASP A 66 25.47 -1.83 18.37
N SER A 67 24.87 -2.86 17.76
CA SER A 67 23.96 -3.78 18.44
C SER A 67 24.69 -4.52 19.57
N LYS A 68 24.16 -4.37 20.79
CA LYS A 68 24.57 -5.12 21.98
C LYS A 68 23.86 -6.47 22.11
N TYR A 69 22.99 -6.84 21.17
CA TYR A 69 22.25 -8.09 21.22
C TYR A 69 23.20 -9.29 21.13
N SER A 70 23.17 -10.15 22.15
CA SER A 70 24.07 -11.30 22.32
C SER A 70 23.49 -12.62 21.80
N GLY A 71 22.20 -12.66 21.42
CA GLY A 71 21.52 -13.89 21.00
C GLY A 71 21.96 -14.45 19.63
N ILE A 72 22.80 -13.71 18.89
CA ILE A 72 23.47 -14.17 17.66
C ILE A 72 24.93 -13.73 17.65
N SER A 73 25.78 -14.50 16.97
CA SER A 73 27.21 -14.22 16.86
C SER A 73 27.50 -13.00 15.98
N GLU A 74 28.67 -12.37 16.14
CA GLU A 74 29.06 -11.24 15.28
C GLU A 74 29.28 -11.68 13.82
N ASP A 75 29.75 -12.91 13.60
CA ASP A 75 29.87 -13.49 12.25
C ASP A 75 28.50 -13.62 11.58
N ASP A 76 27.48 -14.04 12.33
CA ASP A 76 26.10 -14.12 11.84
C ASP A 76 25.51 -12.73 11.56
N LYS A 77 25.78 -11.74 12.42
CA LYS A 77 25.40 -10.34 12.15
C LYS A 77 26.05 -9.83 10.86
N ASN A 78 27.33 -10.13 10.64
CA ASN A 78 28.04 -9.77 9.42
C ASN A 78 27.43 -10.45 8.18
N ILE A 79 27.02 -11.73 8.29
CA ILE A 79 26.32 -12.43 7.21
C ILE A 79 25.02 -11.69 6.85
N ILE A 80 24.21 -11.35 7.85
CA ILE A 80 22.94 -10.65 7.63
C ILE A 80 23.18 -9.30 6.98
N ARG A 81 24.09 -8.49 7.52
CA ARG A 81 24.37 -7.14 7.01
C ARG A 81 24.91 -7.14 5.58
N ASN A 82 25.83 -8.04 5.27
CA ASN A 82 26.61 -7.96 4.02
C ASN A 82 25.94 -8.70 2.86
N TYR A 83 25.05 -9.68 3.14
CA TYR A 83 24.42 -10.50 2.11
C TYR A 83 22.90 -10.43 2.13
N VAL A 84 22.25 -10.57 3.30
CA VAL A 84 20.78 -10.62 3.36
C VAL A 84 20.16 -9.24 3.23
N LEU A 85 20.73 -8.23 3.89
CA LEU A 85 20.24 -6.84 3.86
C LEU A 85 20.92 -5.99 2.80
N ASN A 86 21.72 -6.60 1.93
CA ASN A 86 22.42 -5.91 0.86
C ASN A 86 21.62 -5.98 -0.43
N ASP A 87 21.28 -4.80 -0.94
CA ASP A 87 20.40 -4.59 -2.07
C ASP A 87 20.97 -5.18 -3.38
N GLU A 88 22.28 -5.42 -3.44
CA GLU A 88 22.96 -6.07 -4.59
C GLU A 88 22.59 -7.56 -4.76
N TYR A 89 22.05 -8.20 -3.73
CA TYR A 89 21.79 -9.65 -3.72
C TYR A 89 20.29 -10.00 -3.80
N LEU A 90 19.40 -9.00 -3.94
CA LEU A 90 17.94 -9.18 -3.80
C LEU A 90 17.36 -10.27 -4.71
N ASP A 91 17.79 -10.30 -5.98
CA ASP A 91 17.31 -11.27 -6.97
C ASP A 91 18.05 -12.61 -6.94
N GLN A 92 19.09 -12.75 -6.11
CA GLN A 92 19.88 -13.97 -6.03
C GLN A 92 19.21 -15.01 -5.12
N PRO A 93 19.37 -16.32 -5.40
CA PRO A 93 19.03 -17.38 -4.47
C PRO A 93 19.69 -17.18 -3.11
N ILE A 94 18.90 -17.21 -2.03
CA ILE A 94 19.45 -17.12 -0.68
C ILE A 94 20.16 -18.43 -0.33
N LYS A 95 21.40 -18.33 0.17
CA LYS A 95 22.12 -19.49 0.68
C LYS A 95 21.44 -20.00 1.96
N VAL A 96 21.31 -21.32 2.10
CA VAL A 96 20.62 -21.97 3.22
C VAL A 96 21.19 -21.54 4.58
N LYS A 97 22.51 -21.34 4.67
CA LYS A 97 23.16 -20.79 5.87
C LYS A 97 22.63 -19.40 6.21
N TYR A 98 22.46 -18.53 5.22
CA TYR A 98 22.02 -17.16 5.42
C TYR A 98 20.56 -17.13 5.85
N TRP A 99 19.73 -18.00 5.25
CA TRP A 99 18.34 -18.21 5.64
C TRP A 99 18.20 -18.68 7.10
N ALA A 100 18.98 -19.68 7.51
CA ALA A 100 18.99 -20.17 8.90
C ALA A 100 19.39 -19.09 9.90
N VAL A 101 20.42 -18.29 9.56
CA VAL A 101 20.93 -17.21 10.39
C VAL A 101 19.89 -16.11 10.59
N ILE A 102 19.25 -15.64 9.51
CA ILE A 102 18.24 -14.58 9.62
C ILE A 102 16.98 -15.07 10.35
N LEU A 103 16.54 -16.32 10.14
CA LEU A 103 15.44 -16.92 10.90
C LEU A 103 15.74 -16.97 12.39
N ASN A 104 16.95 -17.36 12.78
CA ASN A 104 17.36 -17.36 14.18
C ASN A 104 17.37 -15.94 14.78
N ALA A 105 17.92 -14.97 14.05
CA ALA A 105 17.95 -13.57 14.46
C ALA A 105 16.54 -13.01 14.70
N VAL A 106 15.60 -13.32 13.80
CA VAL A 106 14.22 -12.86 13.88
C VAL A 106 13.43 -13.58 14.98
N LEU A 107 13.55 -14.90 15.06
CA LEU A 107 12.70 -15.72 15.92
C LEU A 107 13.26 -15.94 17.33
N LYS A 108 14.50 -15.51 17.60
CA LYS A 108 15.20 -15.72 18.88
C LYS A 108 15.11 -17.20 19.30
N LEU A 109 15.65 -18.11 18.48
CA LEU A 109 15.54 -19.54 18.76
C LEU A 109 16.33 -19.90 20.04
N PRO A 110 15.79 -20.79 20.88
CA PRO A 110 16.40 -21.10 22.18
C PRO A 110 17.75 -21.82 22.02
N ASP A 111 18.76 -21.39 22.77
CA ASP A 111 20.15 -21.87 22.63
C ASP A 111 20.30 -23.38 22.82
N GLU A 112 19.54 -23.97 23.75
CA GLU A 112 19.62 -25.39 24.12
C GLU A 112 19.39 -26.36 22.96
N ASN A 113 18.56 -25.97 21.98
CA ASN A 113 18.16 -26.84 20.86
C ASN A 113 18.18 -26.15 19.49
N LYS A 114 18.65 -24.89 19.42
CA LYS A 114 18.79 -24.07 18.21
C LYS A 114 19.36 -24.84 17.02
N ASN A 115 20.50 -25.50 17.20
CA ASN A 115 21.18 -26.23 16.13
C ASN A 115 20.37 -27.43 15.63
N SER A 116 19.69 -28.13 16.52
CA SER A 116 18.83 -29.27 16.16
C SER A 116 17.60 -28.81 15.38
N ILE A 117 16.94 -27.75 15.87
CA ILE A 117 15.76 -27.16 15.23
C ILE A 117 16.09 -26.60 13.85
N LEU A 118 17.18 -25.82 13.72
CA LEU A 118 17.63 -25.30 12.43
C LEU A 118 18.06 -26.41 11.47
N ARG A 119 18.65 -27.49 11.99
CA ARG A 119 18.96 -28.66 11.16
C ARG A 119 17.70 -29.27 10.59
N MET A 120 16.71 -29.59 11.42
CA MET A 120 15.49 -30.28 11.00
C MET A 120 14.60 -29.45 10.06
N TYR A 121 14.51 -28.14 10.31
CA TYR A 121 13.54 -27.26 9.63
C TYR A 121 14.17 -26.27 8.67
N VAL A 122 15.49 -26.31 8.46
CA VAL A 122 16.16 -25.48 7.46
C VAL A 122 17.18 -26.29 6.67
N TYR A 123 18.22 -26.82 7.33
CA TYR A 123 19.34 -27.44 6.61
C TYR A 123 19.00 -28.77 5.95
N ASP A 124 18.30 -29.67 6.66
CA ASP A 124 17.93 -31.00 6.13
C ASP A 124 16.83 -30.92 5.05
N LEU A 125 16.19 -29.75 4.89
CA LEU A 125 15.22 -29.50 3.82
C LEU A 125 15.89 -28.95 2.54
N ALA A 126 17.07 -28.36 2.65
CA ALA A 126 17.76 -27.75 1.53
C ALA A 126 18.38 -28.79 0.59
N THR A 127 18.54 -28.41 -0.68
CA THR A 127 19.25 -29.23 -1.69
C THR A 127 20.49 -28.48 -2.13
N GLY A 128 21.66 -28.92 -1.63
CA GLY A 128 22.92 -28.21 -1.85
C GLY A 128 23.07 -27.04 -0.86
N ASP A 129 23.49 -25.88 -1.37
CA ASP A 129 23.70 -24.65 -0.58
C ASP A 129 22.52 -23.68 -0.64
N GLU A 130 21.43 -24.06 -1.31
CA GLU A 130 20.22 -23.25 -1.53
C GLU A 130 18.97 -24.03 -1.14
N ILE A 131 17.87 -23.31 -0.92
CA ILE A 131 16.59 -23.87 -0.50
C ILE A 131 15.48 -23.52 -1.48
N THR A 132 14.56 -24.46 -1.71
CA THR A 132 13.36 -24.20 -2.52
C THR A 132 12.37 -23.35 -1.73
N ARG A 133 11.43 -22.72 -2.43
CA ARG A 133 10.37 -21.91 -1.80
C ARG A 133 9.48 -22.75 -0.88
N GLU A 134 9.08 -23.95 -1.30
CA GLU A 134 8.23 -24.83 -0.47
C GLU A 134 8.93 -25.26 0.82
N ASP A 135 10.22 -25.58 0.75
CA ASP A 135 10.98 -26.05 1.90
C ASP A 135 11.30 -24.91 2.87
N ALA A 136 11.61 -23.73 2.36
CA ALA A 136 11.86 -22.56 3.19
C ALA A 136 10.60 -22.12 3.95
N VAL A 137 9.45 -22.07 3.27
CA VAL A 137 8.17 -21.69 3.88
C VAL A 137 7.71 -22.77 4.87
N GLY A 138 7.79 -24.04 4.49
CA GLY A 138 7.43 -25.14 5.37
C GLY A 138 8.27 -25.18 6.65
N GLY A 139 9.58 -24.99 6.50
CA GLY A 139 10.52 -24.81 7.62
C GLY A 139 10.16 -23.64 8.53
N MET A 140 9.94 -22.46 7.96
CA MET A 140 9.56 -21.25 8.69
C MET A 140 8.27 -21.44 9.49
N VAL A 141 7.24 -22.05 8.91
CA VAL A 141 5.97 -22.32 9.61
C VAL A 141 6.17 -23.25 10.81
N LYS A 142 7.04 -24.27 10.68
CA LYS A 142 7.39 -25.14 11.82
C LYS A 142 8.10 -24.37 12.93
N LEU A 143 9.03 -23.48 12.58
CA LEU A 143 9.70 -22.62 13.56
C LEU A 143 8.72 -21.67 14.27
N LEU A 144 7.79 -21.08 13.53
CA LEU A 144 6.73 -20.22 14.10
C LEU A 144 5.77 -20.99 15.01
N THR A 145 5.55 -22.28 14.75
CA THR A 145 4.78 -23.17 15.64
C THR A 145 5.54 -23.45 16.93
N ILE A 146 6.87 -23.59 16.87
CA ILE A 146 7.73 -23.78 18.05
C ILE A 146 7.82 -22.50 18.89
N LYS A 147 7.84 -21.33 18.24
CA LYS A 147 7.86 -20.00 18.88
C LYS A 147 6.46 -19.45 19.11
N PRO A 148 5.56 -20.22 19.74
CA PRO A 148 4.08 -20.26 19.60
C PRO A 148 3.36 -19.08 18.90
N TYR A 149 3.82 -18.63 17.74
CA TYR A 149 3.23 -17.56 16.93
C TYR A 149 2.13 -18.15 16.02
N LEU A 150 2.27 -19.43 15.67
CA LEU A 150 1.29 -20.21 14.93
C LEU A 150 0.80 -21.40 15.75
N LYS A 151 -0.46 -21.77 15.55
CA LYS A 151 -1.01 -23.02 16.06
C LYS A 151 -0.57 -24.17 15.14
N GLY A 152 -0.14 -25.29 15.73
CA GLY A 152 0.36 -26.44 14.97
C GLY A 152 -0.71 -27.25 14.21
N SER A 153 -1.98 -26.83 14.26
CA SER A 153 -3.12 -27.47 13.61
C SER A 153 -3.95 -26.42 12.87
N SER A 154 -4.53 -26.79 11.73
CA SER A 154 -5.36 -25.90 10.91
C SER A 154 -6.66 -26.58 10.50
N THR A 155 -7.75 -25.82 10.45
CA THR A 155 -9.05 -26.29 9.95
C THR A 155 -9.09 -26.22 8.43
N ALA A 156 -10.03 -26.96 7.80
CA ALA A 156 -10.23 -26.89 6.35
C ALA A 156 -10.48 -25.44 5.89
N GLU A 157 -11.29 -24.68 6.64
CA GLU A 157 -11.58 -23.27 6.39
C GLU A 157 -10.32 -22.39 6.39
N GLN A 158 -9.35 -22.66 7.26
CA GLN A 158 -8.08 -21.90 7.30
C GLN A 158 -7.17 -22.20 6.10
N LEU A 159 -7.37 -23.34 5.42
CA LEU A 159 -6.59 -23.74 4.24
C LEU A 159 -7.27 -23.34 2.92
N GLU A 160 -8.56 -22.99 2.95
CA GLU A 160 -9.34 -22.58 1.78
C GLU A 160 -8.69 -21.43 0.97
N PRO A 161 -8.15 -20.36 1.59
CA PRO A 161 -7.59 -19.23 0.83
C PRO A 161 -6.49 -19.64 -0.16
N ALA A 162 -5.70 -20.65 0.20
CA ALA A 162 -4.60 -21.12 -0.64
C ALA A 162 -5.08 -21.72 -1.97
N LYS A 163 -6.36 -22.11 -2.11
CA LYS A 163 -6.93 -22.58 -3.39
C LYS A 163 -6.89 -21.53 -4.50
N ALA A 164 -6.62 -20.27 -4.18
CA ALA A 164 -6.36 -19.22 -5.17
C ALA A 164 -5.06 -19.46 -5.97
N LEU A 165 -4.11 -20.23 -5.42
CA LEU A 165 -2.85 -20.57 -6.08
C LEU A 165 -3.04 -21.67 -7.13
N LYS A 166 -2.53 -21.44 -8.34
CA LYS A 166 -2.73 -22.30 -9.52
C LYS A 166 -1.78 -23.50 -9.60
N ASP A 167 -0.78 -23.55 -8.72
CA ASP A 167 0.33 -24.52 -8.72
C ASP A 167 0.47 -25.30 -7.41
N LEU A 168 -0.61 -25.38 -6.61
CA LEU A 168 -0.60 -26.17 -5.38
C LEU A 168 -0.34 -27.65 -5.63
N GLN A 169 -0.77 -28.19 -6.78
CA GLN A 169 -0.51 -29.57 -7.18
C GLN A 169 0.99 -29.89 -7.36
N ASP A 170 1.83 -28.88 -7.49
CA ASP A 170 3.28 -29.04 -7.64
C ASP A 170 4.00 -29.08 -6.27
N LEU A 171 3.28 -28.87 -5.16
CA LEU A 171 3.81 -29.01 -3.81
C LEU A 171 4.08 -30.47 -3.47
N SER A 172 5.13 -30.70 -2.69
CA SER A 172 5.32 -32.00 -2.06
C SER A 172 4.27 -32.24 -0.97
N ASP A 173 3.85 -33.49 -0.78
CA ASP A 173 2.92 -33.89 0.29
C ASP A 173 3.36 -33.40 1.68
N ARG A 174 4.68 -33.31 1.89
CA ARG A 174 5.28 -32.85 3.15
C ARG A 174 5.02 -31.36 3.40
N GLN A 175 5.03 -30.53 2.36
CA GLN A 175 4.95 -29.07 2.47
C GLN A 175 3.57 -28.49 2.15
N ASP A 176 2.69 -29.25 1.49
CA ASP A 176 1.36 -28.77 1.04
C ASP A 176 0.60 -28.04 2.16
N THR A 177 0.33 -28.71 3.28
CA THR A 177 -0.40 -28.10 4.40
C THR A 177 0.31 -26.86 4.96
N LEU A 178 1.64 -26.87 5.04
CA LEU A 178 2.40 -25.78 5.66
C LEU A 178 2.43 -24.53 4.76
N VAL A 179 2.55 -24.71 3.45
CA VAL A 179 2.46 -23.62 2.48
C VAL A 179 1.06 -23.02 2.47
N ARG A 180 0.01 -23.86 2.54
CA ARG A 180 -1.38 -23.38 2.67
C ARG A 180 -1.59 -22.55 3.93
N ILE A 181 -1.03 -22.97 5.07
CA ILE A 181 -1.05 -22.20 6.31
C ILE A 181 -0.35 -20.86 6.12
N ALA A 182 0.87 -20.85 5.57
CA ALA A 182 1.61 -19.61 5.36
C ALA A 182 0.84 -18.64 4.44
N TYR A 183 0.22 -19.14 3.38
CA TYR A 183 -0.59 -18.33 2.47
C TYR A 183 -1.84 -17.77 3.17
N GLY A 184 -2.61 -18.61 3.84
CA GLY A 184 -3.81 -18.19 4.58
C GLY A 184 -3.51 -17.18 5.70
N GLU A 185 -2.33 -17.29 6.31
CA GLU A 185 -1.84 -16.35 7.32
C GLU A 185 -1.14 -15.12 6.71
N GLY A 186 -1.05 -14.99 5.39
CA GLY A 186 -0.43 -13.85 4.71
C GLY A 186 1.08 -13.72 4.92
N LEU A 187 1.76 -14.84 5.19
CA LEU A 187 3.19 -14.94 5.53
C LEU A 187 4.10 -15.25 4.31
N VAL A 188 3.51 -15.49 3.13
CA VAL A 188 4.26 -15.58 1.87
C VAL A 188 4.63 -14.18 1.35
N ASP A 189 5.63 -14.09 0.46
CA ASP A 189 6.08 -12.82 -0.11
C ASP A 189 5.00 -12.11 -0.94
N SER A 190 5.15 -10.79 -1.11
CA SER A 190 4.17 -9.95 -1.82
C SER A 190 4.05 -10.22 -3.33
N LYS A 191 4.97 -10.99 -3.93
CA LYS A 191 4.92 -11.42 -5.34
C LYS A 191 4.17 -12.73 -5.54
N THR A 192 3.79 -13.41 -4.45
CA THR A 192 2.95 -14.61 -4.51
C THR A 192 1.48 -14.20 -4.71
N ILE A 193 1.07 -14.05 -5.98
CA ILE A 193 -0.29 -13.63 -6.35
C ILE A 193 -1.11 -14.83 -6.86
N GLU A 194 -0.74 -15.37 -8.03
CA GLU A 194 -1.45 -16.51 -8.65
C GLU A 194 -0.66 -17.83 -8.56
N TYR A 195 0.65 -17.74 -8.34
CA TYR A 195 1.57 -18.87 -8.35
C TYR A 195 2.50 -18.78 -7.13
N PHE A 196 2.63 -19.89 -6.40
CA PHE A 196 3.55 -20.01 -5.27
C PHE A 196 4.97 -20.33 -5.72
N ARG A 197 5.14 -21.02 -6.84
CA ARG A 197 6.41 -21.49 -7.43
C ARG A 197 7.18 -22.45 -6.50
N PRO A 198 6.61 -23.62 -6.15
CA PRO A 198 7.16 -24.50 -5.10
C PRO A 198 8.62 -24.88 -5.27
N LYS A 199 9.03 -25.20 -6.50
CA LYS A 199 10.34 -25.78 -6.82
C LYS A 199 11.42 -24.73 -7.13
N GLU A 200 11.04 -23.47 -7.27
CA GLU A 200 12.00 -22.39 -7.49
C GLU A 200 12.85 -22.15 -6.23
N ARG A 201 14.05 -21.60 -6.44
CA ARG A 201 14.92 -21.18 -5.34
C ARG A 201 14.35 -19.94 -4.68
N LEU A 202 14.34 -19.92 -3.34
CA LEU A 202 13.96 -18.73 -2.59
C LEU A 202 14.98 -17.61 -2.86
N THR A 203 14.53 -16.44 -3.28
CA THR A 203 15.42 -15.27 -3.45
C THR A 203 15.60 -14.51 -2.12
N VAL A 204 16.65 -13.68 -2.04
CA VAL A 204 16.87 -12.82 -0.86
C VAL A 204 15.70 -11.85 -0.66
N ALA A 205 15.16 -11.27 -1.73
CA ALA A 205 13.99 -10.39 -1.66
C ALA A 205 12.75 -11.10 -1.12
N GLU A 206 12.46 -12.32 -1.58
CA GLU A 206 11.34 -13.11 -1.09
C GLU A 206 11.50 -13.44 0.40
N ALA A 207 12.72 -13.82 0.82
CA ALA A 207 13.05 -14.06 2.22
C ALA A 207 12.82 -12.82 3.10
N ILE A 208 13.24 -11.64 2.65
CA ILE A 208 12.98 -10.36 3.32
C ILE A 208 11.48 -10.11 3.44
N SER A 209 10.73 -10.24 2.35
CA SER A 209 9.28 -9.98 2.32
C SER A 209 8.54 -10.88 3.32
N MET A 210 8.87 -12.18 3.35
CA MET A 210 8.29 -13.14 4.29
C MET A 210 8.61 -12.78 5.74
N LEU A 211 9.86 -12.46 6.05
CA LEU A 211 10.26 -12.13 7.43
C LEU A 211 9.75 -10.77 7.88
N TYR A 212 9.64 -9.79 6.99
CA TYR A 212 8.99 -8.52 7.25
C TYR A 212 7.54 -8.73 7.66
N ARG A 213 6.81 -9.60 6.96
CA ARG A 213 5.43 -9.98 7.29
C ARG A 213 5.33 -10.67 8.63
N VAL A 214 6.24 -11.61 8.94
CA VAL A 214 6.31 -12.27 10.25
C VAL A 214 6.52 -11.26 11.37
N VAL A 215 7.56 -10.42 11.29
CA VAL A 215 7.88 -9.44 12.33
C VAL A 215 6.74 -8.45 12.52
N THR A 216 6.11 -8.01 11.44
CA THR A 216 5.00 -7.05 11.48
C THR A 216 3.73 -7.68 12.05
N LYS A 217 3.34 -8.87 11.58
CA LYS A 217 2.12 -9.56 12.03
C LYS A 217 2.15 -9.94 13.50
N TYR A 218 3.31 -10.39 14.00
CA TYR A 218 3.46 -10.82 15.38
C TYR A 218 4.08 -9.76 16.29
N ASN A 219 4.32 -8.56 15.78
CA ASN A 219 4.94 -7.44 16.49
C ASN A 219 6.20 -7.85 17.27
N ILE A 220 7.10 -8.57 16.61
CA ILE A 220 8.33 -9.07 17.24
C ILE A 220 9.24 -7.88 17.58
N THR A 221 9.58 -7.74 18.86
CA THR A 221 10.46 -6.68 19.38
C THR A 221 11.74 -7.27 20.01
N TYR A 222 12.76 -6.43 20.12
CA TYR A 222 14.09 -6.81 20.61
C TYR A 222 14.48 -5.93 21.78
N ASP A 223 14.68 -6.56 22.93
CA ASP A 223 15.19 -6.03 24.17
C ASP A 223 16.73 -6.12 24.20
N ILE A 224 17.38 -5.22 24.93
CA ILE A 224 18.84 -5.01 24.90
C ILE A 224 19.63 -6.17 25.55
N THR A 225 18.96 -7.09 26.26
CA THR A 225 19.61 -8.13 27.09
C THR A 225 19.14 -9.56 26.82
N GLY A 226 18.01 -9.81 26.15
CA GLY A 226 17.66 -11.14 25.65
C GLY A 226 17.28 -12.18 26.72
N GLU A 227 16.71 -11.78 27.85
CA GLU A 227 16.14 -12.70 28.86
C GLU A 227 14.70 -12.29 29.26
N ASN A 228 13.83 -13.29 29.46
CA ASN A 228 12.39 -13.13 29.75
C ASN A 228 12.10 -12.47 31.11
N ASP A 229 11.12 -11.56 31.15
CA ASP A 229 9.75 -11.78 31.69
C ASP A 229 9.15 -10.48 32.26
N THR A 230 7.85 -10.38 32.10
CA THR A 230 6.88 -9.44 32.64
C THR A 230 7.28 -8.71 33.94
N GLN A 231 7.57 -7.41 33.81
CA GLN A 231 7.24 -6.45 34.85
C GLN A 231 6.89 -5.09 34.24
N LYS A 232 5.70 -4.61 34.59
CA LYS A 232 5.22 -3.26 34.28
C LYS A 232 6.17 -2.28 34.98
N PRO A 233 6.83 -1.35 34.28
CA PRO A 233 7.84 -0.53 34.93
C PRO A 233 7.15 0.59 35.71
N ASP A 234 7.43 0.63 37.01
CA ASP A 234 7.35 1.87 37.79
C ASP A 234 8.68 2.60 37.54
N ILE A 235 8.64 3.63 36.70
CA ILE A 235 9.83 4.41 36.34
C ILE A 235 9.85 5.63 37.24
N SER A 236 10.81 5.65 38.16
CA SER A 236 11.31 6.90 38.72
C SER A 236 12.29 7.51 37.71
N ILE A 237 11.95 8.69 37.22
CA ILE A 237 12.76 9.46 36.27
C ILE A 237 13.71 10.35 37.10
N ASP A 238 15.01 10.07 37.02
CA ASP A 238 16.02 11.09 37.32
C ASP A 238 16.44 11.75 35.99
N GLY A 239 16.42 13.08 36.01
CA GLY A 239 16.49 13.93 34.85
C GLY A 239 17.91 14.20 34.39
N SER A 240 18.17 13.92 33.10
CA SER A 240 19.02 14.74 32.21
C SER A 240 19.33 13.96 30.93
N THR A 241 18.33 13.77 30.08
CA THR A 241 18.59 13.26 28.72
C THR A 241 18.01 14.23 27.72
N GLN A 242 18.93 14.95 27.08
CA GLN A 242 18.75 15.65 25.83
C GLN A 242 18.00 14.70 24.86
N GLU A 243 16.81 15.07 24.40
CA GLU A 243 15.96 14.23 23.54
C GLU A 243 16.77 13.72 22.35
N ASN A 244 16.91 12.39 22.26
CA ASN A 244 17.57 11.73 21.14
C ASN A 244 16.65 11.80 19.92
N TRP A 245 17.16 12.27 18.77
CA TRP A 245 16.40 12.41 17.53
C TRP A 245 15.73 11.10 17.07
N VAL A 246 16.31 9.95 17.46
CA VAL A 246 15.74 8.61 17.22
C VAL A 246 14.43 8.41 18.00
N ASP A 247 14.37 8.82 19.27
CA ASP A 247 13.16 8.70 20.09
C ASP A 247 12.05 9.60 19.55
N THR A 248 12.42 10.79 19.06
CA THR A 248 11.51 11.70 18.37
C THR A 248 10.97 11.08 17.09
N GLU A 249 11.82 10.50 16.23
CA GLU A 249 11.38 9.91 14.97
C GLU A 249 10.52 8.65 15.16
N LEU A 250 10.85 7.81 16.14
CA LEU A 250 10.04 6.65 16.52
C LEU A 250 8.67 7.06 17.07
N ARG A 251 8.62 8.11 17.89
CA ARG A 251 7.36 8.71 18.37
C ARG A 251 6.54 9.22 17.20
N ASN A 252 7.14 9.98 16.28
CA ASN A 252 6.48 10.49 15.07
C ASN A 252 5.92 9.36 14.20
N TYR A 253 6.68 8.28 14.00
CA TYR A 253 6.23 7.11 13.23
C TYR A 253 5.05 6.39 13.89
N ARG A 254 5.12 6.12 15.20
CA ARG A 254 4.02 5.50 15.96
C ARG A 254 2.77 6.35 15.93
N GLU A 255 2.92 7.66 16.10
CA GLU A 255 1.82 8.61 16.00
C GLU A 255 1.21 8.62 14.59
N ARG A 256 2.03 8.57 13.53
CA ARG A 256 1.53 8.43 12.14
C ARG A 256 0.71 7.16 11.96
N LEU A 257 1.19 6.00 12.42
CA LEU A 257 0.43 4.74 12.34
C LEU A 257 -0.87 4.81 13.13
N GLN A 258 -0.83 5.35 14.34
CA GLN A 258 -2.03 5.51 15.17
C GLN A 258 -3.03 6.46 14.51
N ARG A 259 -2.58 7.57 13.91
CA ARG A 259 -3.44 8.49 13.15
C ARG A 259 -4.10 7.78 11.97
N LYS A 260 -3.35 7.02 11.16
CA LYS A 260 -3.92 6.23 10.04
C LYS A 260 -4.98 5.23 10.55
N PHE A 261 -4.68 4.51 11.63
CA PHE A 261 -5.62 3.57 12.24
C PHE A 261 -6.91 4.25 12.73
N VAL A 262 -6.79 5.38 13.41
CA VAL A 262 -7.95 6.16 13.89
C VAL A 262 -8.80 6.62 12.71
N LYS A 263 -8.21 7.19 11.65
CA LYS A 263 -8.94 7.63 10.45
C LYS A 263 -9.71 6.49 9.78
N LEU A 264 -9.08 5.31 9.65
CA LEU A 264 -9.75 4.13 9.09
C LEU A 264 -10.92 3.66 9.95
N LYS A 265 -10.74 3.60 11.28
CA LYS A 265 -11.82 3.22 12.21
C LYS A 265 -12.96 4.22 12.22
N THR A 266 -12.66 5.51 12.08
CA THR A 266 -13.67 6.55 11.91
C THR A 266 -14.48 6.34 10.63
N ALA A 267 -13.81 6.05 9.51
CA ALA A 267 -14.49 5.75 8.25
C ALA A 267 -15.40 4.52 8.33
N GLU A 268 -14.89 3.42 8.90
CA GLU A 268 -15.70 2.21 9.15
C GLU A 268 -16.91 2.51 10.03
N SER A 269 -16.71 3.25 11.12
CA SER A 269 -17.79 3.59 12.06
C SER A 269 -18.90 4.40 11.38
N ILE A 270 -18.56 5.38 10.55
CA ILE A 270 -19.54 6.23 9.85
C ILE A 270 -20.27 5.45 8.75
N LEU A 271 -19.53 4.73 7.90
CA LEU A 271 -20.10 4.06 6.74
C LEU A 271 -20.93 2.84 7.14
N LEU A 272 -20.48 2.10 8.15
CA LEU A 272 -21.10 0.85 8.60
C LEU A 272 -21.96 0.99 9.87
N ASP A 273 -22.31 2.22 10.26
CA ASP A 273 -23.14 2.50 11.46
C ASP A 273 -22.59 1.85 12.74
N GLY A 274 -21.26 1.90 12.91
CA GLY A 274 -20.54 1.33 14.07
C GLY A 274 -20.43 -0.20 14.06
N ARG A 275 -20.80 -0.87 12.96
CA ARG A 275 -20.74 -2.34 12.83
C ARG A 275 -19.43 -2.79 12.19
N ASN A 276 -19.13 -4.08 12.38
CA ASN A 276 -17.87 -4.67 11.90
C ASN A 276 -17.89 -4.93 10.37
N GLY A 277 -16.76 -4.73 9.70
CA GLY A 277 -16.61 -4.74 8.24
C GLY A 277 -16.79 -6.07 7.50
N ASN A 278 -17.25 -7.12 8.18
CA ASN A 278 -17.45 -8.45 7.59
C ASN A 278 -18.90 -8.71 7.13
N ASP A 279 -19.80 -7.74 7.27
CA ASP A 279 -21.19 -7.85 6.83
C ASP A 279 -21.32 -7.43 5.35
N GLU A 280 -21.32 -8.42 4.45
CA GLU A 280 -21.40 -8.23 3.01
C GLU A 280 -22.66 -7.47 2.56
N SER A 281 -23.76 -7.57 3.32
CA SER A 281 -24.99 -6.81 3.05
C SER A 281 -24.76 -5.30 3.23
N LEU A 282 -24.05 -4.93 4.30
CA LEU A 282 -23.73 -3.53 4.58
C LEU A 282 -22.71 -2.98 3.59
N LEU A 283 -21.70 -3.76 3.19
CA LEU A 283 -20.69 -3.33 2.23
C LEU A 283 -21.29 -2.99 0.86
N ASN A 284 -22.33 -3.73 0.44
CA ASN A 284 -23.00 -3.52 -0.84
C ASN A 284 -24.11 -2.45 -0.80
N GLN A 285 -24.44 -1.92 0.38
CA GLN A 285 -25.43 -0.86 0.52
C GLN A 285 -24.90 0.47 -0.02
N ALA A 286 -25.76 1.24 -0.69
CA ALA A 286 -25.45 2.58 -1.16
C ALA A 286 -25.20 3.55 -0.01
N VAL A 287 -24.17 4.38 -0.14
CA VAL A 287 -23.79 5.42 0.81
C VAL A 287 -24.73 6.62 0.64
N THR A 288 -25.25 7.14 1.75
CA THR A 288 -26.03 8.38 1.73
C THR A 288 -25.13 9.60 1.58
N VAL A 289 -25.67 10.68 1.04
CA VAL A 289 -24.97 11.95 0.87
C VAL A 289 -24.43 12.48 2.21
N GLU A 290 -25.20 12.35 3.30
CA GLU A 290 -24.80 12.77 4.64
C GLU A 290 -23.62 11.96 5.14
N LYS A 291 -23.68 10.62 5.02
CA LYS A 291 -22.57 9.74 5.42
C LYS A 291 -21.31 10.02 4.63
N TRP A 292 -21.42 10.23 3.33
CA TRP A 292 -20.27 10.55 2.48
C TRP A 292 -19.64 11.89 2.84
N SER A 293 -20.47 12.90 3.15
CA SER A 293 -19.99 14.21 3.61
C SER A 293 -19.27 14.10 4.94
N GLU A 294 -19.87 13.38 5.90
CA GLU A 294 -19.31 13.23 7.24
C GLU A 294 -18.00 12.43 7.23
N VAL A 295 -17.91 11.34 6.46
CA VAL A 295 -16.66 10.56 6.40
C VAL A 295 -15.52 11.37 5.79
N LEU A 296 -15.76 12.11 4.71
CA LEU A 296 -14.75 12.96 4.09
C LEU A 296 -14.30 14.07 5.04
N LYS A 297 -15.25 14.74 5.69
CA LYS A 297 -14.96 15.77 6.69
C LYS A 297 -14.06 15.25 7.81
N GLN A 298 -14.41 14.11 8.40
CA GLN A 298 -13.70 13.55 9.54
C GLN A 298 -12.33 12.97 9.16
N VAL A 299 -12.24 12.24 8.04
CA VAL A 299 -10.97 11.62 7.59
C VAL A 299 -9.98 12.66 7.08
N LEU A 300 -10.47 13.67 6.35
CA LEU A 300 -9.65 14.77 5.83
C LEU A 300 -9.45 15.91 6.85
N GLU A 301 -10.08 15.82 8.02
CA GLU A 301 -9.97 16.79 9.12
C GLU A 301 -10.30 18.23 8.66
N ILE A 302 -11.39 18.37 7.88
CA ILE A 302 -11.83 19.65 7.31
C ILE A 302 -12.82 20.33 8.27
N GLU A 303 -12.47 21.53 8.76
CA GLU A 303 -13.34 22.31 9.65
C GLU A 303 -14.40 23.13 8.90
N ASP A 304 -14.12 23.52 7.64
CA ASP A 304 -15.02 24.36 6.85
C ASP A 304 -16.17 23.54 6.25
N GLU A 305 -17.31 23.56 6.96
CA GLU A 305 -18.56 22.89 6.55
C GLU A 305 -19.07 23.36 5.19
N ALA A 306 -18.86 24.63 4.82
CA ALA A 306 -19.34 25.16 3.55
C ALA A 306 -18.52 24.60 2.39
N VAL A 307 -17.21 24.41 2.58
CA VAL A 307 -16.33 23.74 1.62
C VAL A 307 -16.71 22.28 1.47
N VAL A 308 -16.92 21.56 2.57
CA VAL A 308 -17.37 20.15 2.54
C VAL A 308 -18.69 20.07 1.78
N HIS A 309 -19.69 20.86 2.17
CA HIS A 309 -20.99 20.92 1.50
C HIS A 309 -20.85 21.17 0.00
N SER A 310 -20.05 22.16 -0.41
CA SER A 310 -19.88 22.54 -1.82
C SER A 310 -19.32 21.42 -2.70
N TYR A 311 -18.56 20.49 -2.11
CA TYR A 311 -17.95 19.37 -2.83
C TYR A 311 -18.55 18.01 -2.50
N THR A 312 -19.57 17.94 -1.65
CA THR A 312 -20.30 16.70 -1.36
C THR A 312 -21.80 16.88 -1.59
N SER A 313 -22.54 17.29 -0.58
CA SER A 313 -24.01 17.39 -0.59
C SER A 313 -24.54 18.43 -1.56
N GLY A 314 -23.78 19.48 -1.86
CA GLY A 314 -24.10 20.48 -2.88
C GLY A 314 -23.96 19.99 -4.32
N LEU A 315 -23.30 18.84 -4.56
CA LEU A 315 -23.14 18.26 -5.89
C LEU A 315 -24.21 17.23 -6.24
N VAL A 316 -24.99 16.75 -5.27
CA VAL A 316 -25.90 15.61 -5.43
C VAL A 316 -27.35 16.06 -5.29
N VAL A 317 -28.18 15.65 -6.26
CA VAL A 317 -29.63 15.80 -6.19
C VAL A 317 -30.23 14.41 -5.91
N GLY A 318 -30.35 14.05 -4.63
CA GLY A 318 -30.84 12.73 -4.20
C GLY A 318 -30.29 12.30 -2.84
N GLU A 319 -30.73 11.14 -2.36
CA GLU A 319 -30.31 10.59 -1.05
C GLU A 319 -28.94 9.89 -1.10
N THR A 320 -28.57 9.32 -2.25
CA THR A 320 -27.33 8.53 -2.42
C THR A 320 -26.40 9.18 -3.41
N VAL A 321 -25.09 8.92 -3.27
CA VAL A 321 -24.05 9.58 -4.06
C VAL A 321 -23.68 8.73 -5.29
N PRO A 322 -23.81 9.24 -6.52
CA PRO A 322 -23.23 8.59 -7.70
C PRO A 322 -21.70 8.51 -7.60
N ARG A 323 -21.13 7.40 -8.05
CA ARG A 323 -19.70 7.09 -7.90
C ARG A 323 -18.79 8.14 -8.53
N ASP A 324 -19.16 8.68 -9.69
CA ASP A 324 -18.40 9.75 -10.36
C ASP A 324 -18.42 11.08 -9.61
N VAL A 325 -19.58 11.47 -9.08
CA VAL A 325 -19.74 12.68 -8.28
C VAL A 325 -18.96 12.56 -6.97
N ALA A 326 -19.00 11.39 -6.32
CA ALA A 326 -18.23 11.10 -5.11
C ALA A 326 -16.73 11.33 -5.34
N VAL A 327 -16.17 10.76 -6.42
CA VAL A 327 -14.75 10.89 -6.76
C VAL A 327 -14.41 12.33 -7.14
N ALA A 328 -15.24 13.00 -7.92
CA ALA A 328 -14.99 14.39 -8.31
C ALA A 328 -14.96 15.33 -7.09
N GLY A 329 -15.90 15.18 -6.17
CA GLY A 329 -15.96 15.91 -4.91
C GLY A 329 -14.77 15.64 -4.01
N MET A 330 -14.45 14.35 -3.82
CA MET A 330 -13.29 13.89 -3.06
C MET A 330 -11.99 14.50 -3.58
N VAL A 331 -11.71 14.44 -4.90
CA VAL A 331 -10.48 15.02 -5.47
C VAL A 331 -10.41 16.54 -5.26
N LYS A 332 -11.54 17.24 -5.29
CA LYS A 332 -11.59 18.68 -4.99
C LYS A 332 -11.29 18.98 -3.52
N LEU A 333 -11.77 18.14 -2.60
CA LEU A 333 -11.41 18.24 -1.18
C LEU A 333 -9.95 17.88 -0.92
N LEU A 334 -9.42 16.85 -1.59
CA LEU A 334 -7.99 16.53 -1.54
C LEU A 334 -7.14 17.68 -2.09
N HIS A 335 -7.64 18.41 -3.09
CA HIS A 335 -6.99 19.64 -3.51
C HIS A 335 -7.05 20.72 -2.43
N TYR A 336 -8.22 20.93 -1.82
CA TYR A 336 -8.40 21.90 -0.75
C TYR A 336 -7.47 21.64 0.44
N THR A 337 -7.24 20.38 0.81
CA THR A 337 -6.29 20.00 1.88
C THR A 337 -4.83 20.04 1.45
N GLY A 338 -4.54 20.30 0.17
CA GLY A 338 -3.19 20.31 -0.39
C GLY A 338 -2.62 18.92 -0.70
N MET A 339 -3.38 17.84 -0.44
CA MET A 339 -2.97 16.48 -0.76
C MET A 339 -2.83 16.26 -2.27
N VAL A 340 -3.70 16.86 -3.09
CA VAL A 340 -3.63 16.80 -4.56
C VAL A 340 -3.41 18.20 -5.14
N LYS A 341 -2.58 18.32 -6.19
CA LYS A 341 -2.40 19.61 -6.87
C LYS A 341 -3.69 20.05 -7.58
N GLY A 342 -4.08 21.30 -7.39
CA GLY A 342 -5.23 21.90 -8.06
C GLY A 342 -4.95 22.13 -9.54
N ARG A 343 -5.44 21.22 -10.38
CA ARG A 343 -5.27 21.28 -11.83
C ARG A 343 -6.34 20.46 -12.55
N ASP A 344 -6.35 20.60 -13.86
CA ASP A 344 -6.98 19.61 -14.72
C ASP A 344 -6.03 18.48 -15.06
N ALA A 345 -6.63 17.35 -15.45
CA ALA A 345 -5.86 16.22 -15.96
C ALA A 345 -5.01 16.67 -17.16
N SER A 346 -3.79 16.16 -17.21
CA SER A 346 -2.97 16.20 -18.41
C SER A 346 -3.53 15.25 -19.46
N GLU A 347 -3.07 15.40 -20.70
CA GLU A 347 -3.48 14.50 -21.76
C GLU A 347 -3.07 13.05 -21.48
N ARG A 348 -1.88 12.85 -20.89
CA ARG A 348 -1.41 11.53 -20.49
C ARG A 348 -2.37 10.85 -19.50
N GLU A 349 -2.85 11.59 -18.50
CA GLU A 349 -3.76 11.03 -17.49
C GLU A 349 -5.15 10.72 -18.07
N ARG A 350 -5.66 11.57 -18.97
CA ARG A 350 -6.90 11.29 -19.69
C ARG A 350 -6.78 10.04 -20.56
N LEU A 351 -5.67 9.87 -21.26
CA LEU A 351 -5.40 8.67 -22.07
C LEU A 351 -5.30 7.42 -21.21
N GLN A 352 -4.64 7.50 -20.05
CA GLN A 352 -4.58 6.39 -19.09
C GLN A 352 -5.98 5.99 -18.60
N ALA A 353 -6.80 6.96 -18.20
CA ALA A 353 -8.17 6.69 -17.73
C ALA A 353 -9.09 6.18 -18.85
N THR A 354 -8.96 6.70 -20.07
CA THR A 354 -9.72 6.22 -21.24
C THR A 354 -9.33 4.78 -21.61
N ALA A 355 -8.06 4.43 -21.49
CA ALA A 355 -7.60 3.06 -21.70
C ALA A 355 -8.12 2.11 -20.60
N ALA A 356 -8.27 2.61 -19.36
CA ALA A 356 -8.72 1.83 -18.22
C ALA A 356 -10.24 1.61 -18.20
N PHE A 357 -11.03 2.63 -18.52
CA PHE A 357 -12.49 2.62 -18.39
C PHE A 357 -13.17 2.89 -19.73
N THR A 358 -13.94 1.91 -20.21
CA THR A 358 -14.71 1.97 -21.45
C THR A 358 -15.86 2.99 -21.38
N ASP A 359 -16.34 3.29 -20.18
CA ASP A 359 -17.38 4.26 -19.84
C ASP A 359 -16.80 5.56 -19.24
N TYR A 360 -15.50 5.83 -19.44
CA TYR A 360 -14.83 7.03 -18.92
C TYR A 360 -15.54 8.33 -19.30
N THR A 361 -16.02 8.44 -20.54
CA THR A 361 -16.67 9.65 -21.05
C THR A 361 -18.01 9.97 -20.40
N ASP A 362 -18.61 9.02 -19.68
CA ASP A 362 -19.91 9.18 -19.04
C ASP A 362 -19.79 9.81 -17.65
N ALA A 363 -18.57 9.98 -17.13
CA ALA A 363 -18.32 10.56 -15.81
C ALA A 363 -18.69 12.05 -15.74
N PHE A 364 -19.26 12.46 -14.61
CA PHE A 364 -19.61 13.85 -14.28
C PHE A 364 -18.44 14.82 -14.47
N ASP A 365 -17.24 14.43 -14.05
CA ASP A 365 -16.01 15.19 -14.22
C ASP A 365 -14.88 14.24 -14.64
N THR A 366 -14.69 14.09 -15.94
CA THR A 366 -13.69 13.20 -16.55
C THR A 366 -12.27 13.61 -16.15
N SER A 367 -12.01 14.92 -16.00
CA SER A 367 -10.73 15.46 -15.55
C SER A 367 -10.39 14.97 -14.14
N LYS A 368 -11.34 15.05 -13.20
CA LYS A 368 -11.11 14.59 -11.81
C LYS A 368 -11.06 13.07 -11.70
N LEU A 369 -11.83 12.34 -12.51
CA LEU A 369 -11.71 10.88 -12.58
C LEU A 369 -10.32 10.45 -13.09
N ALA A 370 -9.79 11.13 -14.11
CA ALA A 370 -8.46 10.84 -14.64
C ALA A 370 -7.34 11.12 -13.63
N ILE A 371 -7.44 12.22 -12.87
CA ILE A 371 -6.52 12.50 -11.76
C ILE A 371 -6.63 11.40 -10.70
N ALA A 372 -7.85 11.07 -10.25
CA ALA A 372 -8.04 10.03 -9.24
C ALA A 372 -7.45 8.68 -9.66
N TYR A 373 -7.56 8.32 -10.95
CA TYR A 373 -6.98 7.09 -11.48
C TYR A 373 -5.45 7.16 -11.50
N HIS A 374 -4.89 8.28 -11.96
CA HIS A 374 -3.44 8.48 -12.01
C HIS A 374 -2.79 8.45 -10.63
N GLU A 375 -3.41 9.08 -9.64
CA GLU A 375 -2.97 9.10 -8.25
C GLU A 375 -3.24 7.77 -7.52
N GLY A 376 -3.79 6.76 -8.20
CA GLY A 376 -4.06 5.43 -7.62
C GLY A 376 -5.24 5.39 -6.64
N LEU A 377 -6.04 6.46 -6.56
CA LEU A 377 -7.16 6.58 -5.62
C LEU A 377 -8.36 5.74 -6.03
N VAL A 378 -8.53 5.46 -7.32
CA VAL A 378 -9.66 4.69 -7.85
C VAL A 378 -9.20 3.53 -8.72
N LYS A 379 -10.02 2.47 -8.74
CA LYS A 379 -9.92 1.35 -9.68
C LYS A 379 -11.28 1.08 -10.31
N GLY A 380 -11.26 0.56 -11.54
CA GLY A 380 -12.44 0.08 -12.24
C GLY A 380 -12.76 -1.37 -11.91
N TYR A 381 -13.81 -1.89 -12.51
CA TYR A 381 -14.21 -3.29 -12.41
C TYR A 381 -13.44 -4.16 -13.42
N PRO A 382 -13.41 -5.49 -13.25
CA PRO A 382 -12.72 -6.40 -14.17
C PRO A 382 -13.19 -6.33 -15.62
N ASP A 383 -14.42 -5.87 -15.85
CA ASP A 383 -15.02 -5.65 -17.17
C ASP A 383 -14.55 -4.34 -17.86
N ARG A 384 -13.57 -3.64 -17.27
CA ARG A 384 -13.04 -2.35 -17.74
C ARG A 384 -14.09 -1.23 -17.71
N THR A 385 -14.96 -1.23 -16.72
CA THR A 385 -15.90 -0.12 -16.46
C THR A 385 -15.56 0.60 -15.16
N PHE A 386 -15.98 1.85 -15.04
CA PHE A 386 -15.99 2.63 -13.80
C PHE A 386 -17.40 2.72 -13.20
N ARG A 387 -18.45 2.57 -14.00
CA ARG A 387 -19.86 2.68 -13.62
C ARG A 387 -20.19 4.02 -12.97
N PRO A 388 -19.97 5.14 -13.68
CA PRO A 388 -20.02 6.48 -13.10
C PRO A 388 -21.35 6.80 -12.42
N LYS A 389 -22.47 6.34 -13.00
CA LYS A 389 -23.83 6.65 -12.52
C LYS A 389 -24.35 5.68 -11.47
N GLN A 390 -23.61 4.62 -11.15
CA GLN A 390 -23.98 3.71 -10.08
C GLN A 390 -23.82 4.43 -8.73
N ALA A 391 -24.71 4.15 -7.78
CA ALA A 391 -24.53 4.64 -6.42
C ALA A 391 -23.25 4.04 -5.81
N LEU A 392 -22.47 4.87 -5.13
CA LEU A 392 -21.30 4.47 -4.37
C LEU A 392 -21.72 3.53 -3.25
N THR A 393 -21.09 2.37 -3.13
CA THR A 393 -21.36 1.44 -2.02
C THR A 393 -20.45 1.73 -0.80
N ASN A 394 -20.86 1.27 0.38
CA ASN A 394 -20.03 1.41 1.60
C ASN A 394 -18.64 0.76 1.42
N GLY A 395 -18.57 -0.41 0.78
CA GLY A 395 -17.31 -1.08 0.50
C GLY A 395 -16.43 -0.27 -0.45
N GLU A 396 -17.00 0.32 -1.50
CA GLU A 396 -16.25 1.19 -2.40
C GLU A 396 -15.77 2.46 -1.71
N ALA A 397 -16.62 3.09 -0.90
CA ALA A 397 -16.27 4.26 -0.10
C ALA A 397 -15.12 3.96 0.88
N LEU A 398 -15.12 2.79 1.53
CA LEU A 398 -14.03 2.35 2.39
C LEU A 398 -12.72 2.18 1.62
N ILE A 399 -12.77 1.61 0.41
CA ILE A 399 -11.58 1.52 -0.45
C ILE A 399 -11.06 2.90 -0.84
N LEU A 400 -11.93 3.86 -1.15
CA LEU A 400 -11.50 5.25 -1.40
C LEU A 400 -10.81 5.85 -0.18
N MET A 401 -11.39 5.68 1.02
CA MET A 401 -10.80 6.19 2.27
C MET A 401 -9.46 5.52 2.57
N LEU A 402 -9.36 4.19 2.36
CA LEU A 402 -8.11 3.45 2.52
C LEU A 402 -7.02 4.01 1.61
N ASN A 403 -7.33 4.20 0.32
CA ASN A 403 -6.36 4.74 -0.64
C ASN A 403 -5.89 6.15 -0.27
N ILE A 404 -6.77 7.00 0.29
CA ILE A 404 -6.42 8.34 0.79
C ILE A 404 -5.53 8.26 2.04
N ILE A 405 -5.82 7.35 2.97
CA ILE A 405 -5.06 7.20 4.22
C ILE A 405 -3.67 6.61 3.95
N ASP A 406 -3.58 5.73 2.95
CA ASP A 406 -2.33 5.06 2.57
C ASP A 406 -1.46 5.90 1.65
N SER A 407 -2.03 6.82 0.87
CA SER A 407 -1.24 7.68 0.01
C SER A 407 -0.25 8.51 0.85
N ASN A 408 1.04 8.32 0.58
CA ASN A 408 2.15 9.02 1.25
C ASN A 408 2.30 10.46 0.75
N MET A 409 1.19 11.16 0.49
CA MET A 409 1.18 12.49 -0.12
C MET A 409 1.57 13.59 0.85
#